data_AF-A0A1B0BKM4-F1
#
_entry.id   AF-A0A1B0BKM4-F1
#
_cell.length_a   1.000
_cell.length_b   1.000
_cell.length_c   1.000
_cell.angle_alpha   90.00
_cell.angle_beta   90.00
_cell.angle_gamma   90.00
#
_symmetry.space_group_name_H-M   'P 1'
#
loop_
_entity.id
_entity.type
_entity.pdbx_description
1 polymer ?
#
loop_
_entity_poly.entity_id
_entity_poly.type
_entity_poly.pdbx_seq_one_letter_code
_entity_poly.pdbx_strand_id
1 'polypeptide(L)'
;MRLEYKYNKPEGVKRTKLGKENFCEPTQALVNGEAAIEDNGLAFPFKHPDSWWAYPYHWAWLPQAKVPFRDETKDHVFPKLGDMNYVKDICTELFHLFQQDRGFDKRLFKRQMAVMRGQI
;
A
#
# COMPACT_ATOMS: atom_id res chain seq x y z
N MET A 1 24.99 17.38 -20.08
CA MET A 1 25.28 17.72 -18.68
C MET A 1 24.44 16.79 -17.81
N ARG A 2 25.03 15.73 -17.23
CA ARG A 2 24.32 14.73 -16.42
C ARG A 2 24.52 15.11 -14.96
N LEU A 3 23.47 15.57 -14.29
CA LEU A 3 23.54 15.83 -12.84
C LEU A 3 23.38 14.49 -12.11
N GLU A 4 24.47 13.97 -11.57
CA GLU A 4 24.45 12.85 -10.63
C GLU A 4 23.98 13.36 -9.27
N TYR A 5 22.78 12.95 -8.85
CA TYR A 5 22.33 13.15 -7.48
C TYR A 5 23.04 12.13 -6.58
N LYS A 6 24.01 12.59 -5.78
CA LYS A 6 24.62 11.81 -4.70
C LYS A 6 23.72 11.87 -3.46
N TYR A 7 23.11 10.74 -3.12
CA TYR A 7 22.37 10.57 -1.86
C TYR A 7 23.37 10.41 -0.71
N ASN A 8 23.41 11.39 0.20
CA ASN A 8 24.13 11.26 1.47
C ASN A 8 23.21 10.66 2.52
N LYS A 9 23.54 9.45 2.98
CA LYS A 9 22.85 8.76 4.08
C LYS A 9 23.13 9.53 5.39
N PRO A 10 22.11 10.04 6.10
CA PRO A 10 22.35 10.66 7.40
C PRO A 10 22.76 9.57 8.41
N GLU A 11 23.96 9.73 8.98
CA GLU A 11 24.43 8.91 10.08
C GLU A 11 23.65 9.27 11.35
N GLY A 12 23.06 8.27 12.02
CA GLY A 12 22.47 8.45 13.36
C GLY A 12 21.04 7.97 13.57
N VAL A 13 20.33 7.46 12.55
CA VAL A 13 19.02 6.84 12.80
C VAL A 13 19.22 5.48 13.48
N LYS A 14 18.97 5.43 14.79
CA LYS A 14 18.93 4.17 15.55
C LYS A 14 17.90 3.26 14.89
N ARG A 15 18.37 2.11 14.38
CA ARG A 15 17.52 1.01 13.89
C ARG A 15 16.61 0.58 15.04
N THR A 16 15.37 1.05 15.06
CA THR A 16 14.29 0.23 15.59
C THR A 16 14.22 -0.99 14.67
N LYS A 17 14.44 -2.16 15.26
CA LYS A 17 14.31 -3.45 14.59
C LYS A 17 12.83 -3.67 14.25
N LEU A 18 12.33 -3.01 13.21
CA LEU A 18 11.22 -3.59 12.46
C LEU A 18 11.90 -4.63 11.57
N GLY A 19 11.83 -5.87 12.03
CA GLY A 19 12.59 -6.98 11.51
C GLY A 19 12.39 -7.13 10.01
N LYS A 20 13.45 -7.59 9.36
CA LYS A 20 13.52 -8.01 7.96
C LYS A 20 12.60 -9.22 7.64
N GLU A 21 11.61 -9.49 8.48
CA GLU A 21 10.91 -10.77 8.59
C GLU A 21 9.47 -10.74 8.06
N ASN A 22 8.90 -9.54 7.82
CA ASN A 22 7.51 -9.42 7.36
C ASN A 22 7.38 -8.97 5.89
N PHE A 23 8.50 -8.76 5.21
CA PHE A 23 8.54 -8.82 3.75
C PHE A 23 9.52 -9.92 3.43
N CYS A 24 9.01 -11.01 2.84
CA CYS A 24 9.86 -11.98 2.16
C CYS A 24 10.86 -11.18 1.31
N GLU A 25 12.17 -11.34 1.57
CA GLU A 25 13.17 -10.78 0.66
C GLU A 25 12.73 -11.18 -0.76
N PRO A 26 12.72 -10.27 -1.75
CA PRO A 26 12.27 -10.59 -3.10
C PRO A 26 13.30 -11.48 -3.81
N THR A 27 13.86 -12.46 -3.13
CA THR A 27 14.33 -13.70 -3.71
C THR A 27 13.09 -14.56 -3.99
N GLN A 28 12.31 -14.11 -4.97
CA GLN A 28 11.59 -14.96 -5.91
C GLN A 28 10.94 -16.22 -5.32
N ALA A 29 9.74 -16.07 -4.76
CA ALA A 29 8.70 -17.07 -5.00
C ALA A 29 7.81 -16.58 -6.16
N LEU A 30 8.42 -16.18 -7.27
CA LEU A 30 7.71 -16.15 -8.55
C LEU A 30 7.62 -17.60 -9.03
N VAL A 31 6.66 -18.35 -8.51
CA VAL A 31 6.35 -19.66 -9.09
C VAL A 31 5.68 -19.36 -10.43
N ASN A 32 6.36 -19.67 -11.53
CA ASN A 32 5.86 -19.46 -12.90
C ASN A 32 5.51 -18.01 -13.31
N GLY A 33 6.03 -17.00 -12.60
CA GLY A 33 5.73 -15.59 -12.90
C GLY A 33 4.51 -15.02 -12.16
N GLU A 34 3.92 -15.78 -11.23
CA GLU A 34 2.84 -15.33 -10.37
C GLU A 34 3.39 -14.80 -9.04
N ALA A 35 2.84 -13.68 -8.55
CA ALA A 35 3.20 -13.10 -7.27
C ALA A 35 2.09 -13.35 -6.24
N ALA A 36 2.47 -13.82 -5.05
CA ALA A 36 1.60 -13.89 -3.89
C ALA A 36 1.88 -12.70 -2.96
N ILE A 37 0.81 -12.10 -2.41
CA ILE A 37 0.90 -11.06 -1.37
C ILE A 37 0.42 -11.69 -0.07
N GLU A 38 1.36 -11.91 0.84
CA GLU A 38 1.11 -12.47 2.15
C GLU A 38 1.22 -11.38 3.22
N ASP A 39 0.52 -11.57 4.34
CA ASP A 39 0.52 -10.68 5.49
C ASP A 39 0.01 -9.24 5.25
N ASN A 40 -1.30 -9.11 5.00
CA ASN A 40 -1.99 -7.82 4.88
C ASN A 40 -2.56 -7.29 6.23
N GLY A 41 -2.13 -7.85 7.37
CA GLY A 41 -2.74 -7.61 8.68
C GLY A 41 -2.60 -6.18 9.22
N LEU A 42 -1.66 -5.40 8.67
CA LEU A 42 -1.40 -4.00 9.04
C LEU A 42 -1.96 -2.98 8.02
N ALA A 43 -2.88 -3.40 7.16
CA ALA A 43 -3.56 -2.52 6.21
C ALA A 43 -4.66 -1.64 6.86
N PHE A 44 -5.23 -0.72 6.07
CA PHE A 44 -6.33 0.18 6.46
C PHE A 44 -6.05 1.12 7.65
N PRO A 45 -5.06 2.02 7.57
CA PRO A 45 -4.83 3.00 8.62
C PRO A 45 -5.95 4.04 8.65
N PHE A 46 -6.27 4.56 9.84
CA PHE A 46 -7.29 5.60 10.01
C PHE A 46 -6.78 7.03 9.73
N LYS A 47 -5.47 7.20 9.53
CA LYS A 47 -4.82 8.44 9.10
C LYS A 47 -3.55 8.13 8.33
N HIS A 48 -3.06 9.07 7.53
CA HIS A 48 -1.70 8.97 6.99
C HIS A 48 -0.66 8.99 8.11
N PRO A 49 0.48 8.30 7.95
CA PRO A 49 1.60 8.43 8.86
C PRO A 49 2.05 9.89 8.97
N ASP A 50 2.38 10.33 10.19
CA ASP A 50 2.83 11.71 10.42
C ASP A 50 4.19 12.00 9.74
N SER A 51 4.98 10.95 9.49
CA SER A 51 6.21 11.01 8.70
C SER A 51 6.09 10.07 7.52
N TRP A 52 6.41 10.57 6.33
CA TRP A 52 6.43 9.81 5.09
C TRP A 52 7.45 8.66 5.10
N TRP A 53 8.43 8.69 6.01
CA TRP A 53 9.43 7.63 6.18
C TRP A 53 8.98 6.50 7.11
N ALA A 54 7.87 6.64 7.85
CA ALA A 54 7.52 5.72 8.92
C ALA A 54 7.06 4.34 8.42
N TYR A 55 6.39 4.28 7.27
CA TYR A 55 5.84 3.05 6.68
C TYR A 55 5.97 3.08 5.15
N PRO A 56 7.19 2.91 4.61
CA PRO A 56 7.43 3.00 3.18
C PRO A 56 6.98 1.72 2.46
N TYR A 57 6.49 1.87 1.22
CA TYR A 57 6.32 0.75 0.30
C TYR A 57 7.70 0.26 -0.17
N HIS A 58 8.23 -0.80 0.44
CA HIS A 58 9.57 -1.29 0.14
C HIS A 58 9.79 -1.61 -1.35
N TRP A 59 8.76 -2.08 -2.05
CA TRP A 59 8.81 -2.36 -3.48
C TRP A 59 9.07 -1.12 -4.34
N ALA A 60 8.81 0.09 -3.85
CA ALA A 60 9.04 1.34 -4.58
C ALA A 60 10.52 1.61 -4.88
N TRP A 61 11.44 0.94 -4.17
CA TRP A 61 12.88 1.04 -4.42
C TRP A 61 13.42 0.02 -5.44
N LEU A 62 12.59 -0.93 -5.87
CA LEU A 62 12.97 -1.90 -6.89
C LEU A 62 13.02 -1.24 -8.27
N PRO A 63 13.92 -1.65 -9.17
CA PRO A 63 13.96 -1.14 -10.55
C PRO A 63 12.61 -1.24 -11.29
N GLN A 64 11.83 -2.28 -10.99
CA GLN A 64 10.52 -2.56 -11.56
C GLN A 64 9.51 -1.43 -11.26
N ALA A 65 9.61 -0.76 -10.11
CA ALA A 65 8.72 0.34 -9.76
C ALA A 65 8.92 1.59 -10.63
N LYS A 66 10.02 1.67 -11.39
CA LYS A 66 10.29 2.75 -12.34
C LYS A 66 9.67 2.51 -13.71
N VAL A 67 9.19 1.29 -13.97
CA VAL A 67 8.52 0.94 -15.23
C VAL A 67 7.10 1.51 -15.20
N PRO A 68 6.67 2.26 -16.22
CA PRO A 68 5.30 2.73 -16.31
C PRO A 68 4.30 1.56 -16.32
N PHE A 69 3.09 1.81 -15.81
CA PHE A 69 2.01 0.82 -15.91
C PHE A 69 1.74 0.45 -17.37
N ARG A 70 1.54 -0.85 -17.61
CA ARG A 70 1.10 -1.38 -18.91
C ARG A 70 -0.31 -0.92 -19.21
N ASP A 71 -0.64 -0.79 -20.50
CA ASP A 71 -1.98 -0.35 -20.92
C ASP A 71 -3.05 -1.33 -20.48
N GLU A 72 -2.77 -2.64 -20.54
CA GLU A 72 -3.61 -3.72 -19.98
C GLU A 72 -4.03 -3.44 -18.52
N THR A 73 -3.08 -2.99 -17.67
CA THR A 73 -3.37 -2.67 -16.26
C THR A 73 -4.23 -1.41 -16.15
N LYS A 74 -3.95 -0.37 -16.95
CA LYS A 74 -4.72 0.87 -16.96
C LYS A 74 -6.16 0.60 -17.38
N ASP A 75 -6.34 -0.15 -18.46
CA ASP A 75 -7.65 -0.46 -19.05
C ASP A 75 -8.51 -1.32 -18.11
N HIS A 76 -7.88 -2.15 -17.27
CA HIS A 76 -8.60 -2.92 -16.26
C HIS A 76 -8.91 -2.15 -14.97
N VAL A 77 -7.99 -1.29 -14.52
CA VAL A 77 -8.09 -0.63 -13.20
C VAL A 77 -8.78 0.73 -13.30
N PHE A 78 -8.45 1.56 -14.28
CA PHE A 78 -8.97 2.94 -14.37
C PHE A 78 -10.50 3.02 -14.51
N PRO A 79 -11.18 2.20 -15.34
CA PRO A 79 -12.64 2.28 -15.43
C PRO A 79 -13.33 1.97 -14.10
N LYS A 80 -12.75 1.08 -13.29
CA LYS A 80 -13.28 0.72 -11.97
C LYS A 80 -13.07 1.85 -10.96
N LEU A 81 -11.85 2.39 -10.87
CA LEU A 81 -11.55 3.46 -9.91
C LEU A 81 -12.22 4.79 -10.26
N GLY A 82 -12.48 5.05 -11.56
CA GLY A 82 -13.22 6.22 -12.02
C GLY A 82 -14.73 6.15 -11.76
N ASP A 83 -15.30 4.97 -11.51
CA ASP A 83 -16.71 4.79 -11.20
C ASP A 83 -16.97 4.97 -9.70
N MET A 84 -17.70 6.03 -9.35
CA MET A 84 -18.05 6.33 -7.96
C MET A 84 -19.00 5.28 -7.35
N ASN A 85 -19.79 4.57 -8.17
CA ASN A 85 -20.62 3.48 -7.68
C ASN A 85 -19.74 2.30 -7.23
N TYR A 86 -18.76 1.93 -8.05
CA TYR A 86 -17.80 0.89 -7.69
C TYR A 86 -17.05 1.18 -6.38
N VAL A 87 -16.54 2.41 -6.21
CA VAL A 87 -15.85 2.81 -4.96
C VAL A 87 -16.80 2.76 -3.75
N LYS A 88 -18.06 3.17 -3.94
CA LYS A 88 -19.09 3.10 -2.89
C LYS A 88 -19.42 1.64 -2.52
N ASP A 89 -19.50 0.76 -3.50
CA ASP A 89 -19.79 -0.65 -3.30
C ASP A 89 -18.66 -1.33 -2.51
N ILE A 90 -17.39 -1.07 -2.86
CA ILE A 90 -16.23 -1.52 -2.06
C ILE A 90 -16.34 -1.02 -0.61
N CYS A 91 -16.64 0.27 -0.40
CA CYS A 91 -16.79 0.81 0.96
C CYS A 91 -17.93 0.11 1.73
N THR A 92 -19.00 -0.31 1.03
CA THR A 92 -20.16 -0.98 1.63
C THR A 92 -19.82 -2.43 2.00
N GLU A 93 -19.13 -3.14 1.11
CA GLU A 93 -18.63 -4.50 1.41
C GLU A 93 -17.64 -4.49 2.57
N LEU A 94 -16.69 -3.54 2.59
CA LEU A 94 -15.75 -3.37 3.70
C LEU A 94 -16.46 -3.02 5.01
N PHE A 95 -17.54 -2.23 4.97
CA PHE A 95 -18.35 -1.96 6.16
C PHE A 95 -18.95 -3.26 6.69
N HIS A 96 -19.52 -4.09 5.81
CA HIS A 96 -20.11 -5.37 6.19
C HIS A 96 -19.11 -6.38 6.72
N LEU A 97 -17.87 -6.34 6.23
CA LEU A 97 -16.77 -7.15 6.75
C LEU A 97 -16.33 -6.66 8.13
N PHE A 98 -16.05 -5.37 8.28
CA PHE A 98 -15.45 -4.82 9.51
C PHE A 98 -16.43 -4.83 10.68
N GLN A 99 -17.73 -4.69 10.44
CA GLN A 99 -18.76 -4.76 11.50
C GLN A 99 -18.88 -6.13 12.18
N GLN A 100 -18.28 -7.19 11.60
CA GLN A 100 -18.26 -8.52 12.22
C GLN A 100 -17.32 -8.56 13.44
N ASP A 101 -16.37 -7.63 13.54
CA ASP A 101 -15.47 -7.52 14.67
C ASP A 101 -16.18 -6.97 15.91
N ARG A 102 -15.91 -7.58 17.08
CA ARG A 102 -16.55 -7.17 18.36
C ARG A 102 -16.16 -5.76 18.79
N GLY A 103 -15.00 -5.27 18.37
CA GLY A 103 -14.46 -3.94 18.67
C GLY A 103 -14.75 -2.92 17.57
N PHE A 104 -15.66 -3.21 16.64
CA PHE A 104 -15.96 -2.31 15.53
C PHE A 104 -16.43 -0.92 15.99
N ASP A 105 -15.71 0.12 15.56
CA ASP A 105 -16.09 1.52 15.73
C ASP A 105 -16.40 2.15 14.36
N LYS A 106 -17.67 2.52 14.15
CA LYS A 106 -18.14 3.17 12.93
C LYS A 106 -17.44 4.51 12.64
N ARG A 107 -17.02 5.26 13.66
CA ARG A 107 -16.27 6.51 13.49
C ARG A 107 -14.85 6.23 13.00
N LEU A 108 -14.20 5.21 13.55
CA LEU A 108 -12.88 4.76 13.10
C LEU A 108 -12.93 4.27 11.66
N PHE A 109 -13.91 3.43 11.34
CA PHE A 109 -14.15 2.94 9.98
C PHE A 109 -14.31 4.08 8.97
N LYS A 110 -15.12 5.10 9.29
CA LYS A 110 -15.26 6.28 8.43
C LYS A 110 -13.94 7.00 8.14
N ARG A 111 -13.03 7.04 9.12
CA ARG A 111 -11.69 7.62 8.94
C ARG A 111 -10.80 6.73 8.06
N GLN A 112 -10.84 5.42 8.24
CA GLN A 112 -10.13 4.47 7.37
C GLN A 112 -10.59 4.61 5.91
N MET A 113 -11.90 4.68 5.67
CA MET A 113 -12.44 4.87 4.31
C MET A 113 -12.10 6.26 3.73
N ALA A 114 -11.91 7.27 4.57
CA ALA A 114 -11.44 8.58 4.10
C ALA A 114 -9.99 8.50 3.60
N VAL A 115 -9.11 7.76 4.28
CA VAL A 115 -7.75 7.49 3.79
C VAL A 115 -7.79 6.68 2.49
N MET A 116 -8.57 5.60 2.44
CA MET A 116 -8.69 4.75 1.24
C MET A 116 -9.14 5.53 0.01
N ARG A 117 -10.17 6.38 0.14
CA ARG A 117 -10.64 7.24 -0.96
C ARG A 117 -9.62 8.30 -1.38
N GLY A 118 -8.68 8.69 -0.52
CA GLY A 118 -7.58 9.56 -0.90
C GLY A 118 -6.41 8.84 -1.58
N GLN A 119 -6.41 7.51 -1.59
CA GLN A 119 -5.45 6.68 -2.33
C GLN A 119 -5.96 6.28 -3.71
N ILE A 120 -7.29 6.26 -3.89
CA ILE A 120 -8.00 6.06 -5.15
C ILE A 120 -8.00 7.37 -5.93
#